data_AF-A0A2U3LEL0-F1
#
_entry.id   AF-A0A2U3LEL0-F1
#
_cell.length_a   1.000
_cell.length_b   1.000
_cell.length_c   1.000
_cell.angle_alpha   90.00
_cell.angle_beta   90.00
_cell.angle_gamma   90.00
#
_symmetry.space_group_name_H-M   'P 1'
#
loop_
_entity.id
_entity.type
_entity.pdbx_description
1 polymer ?
#
loop_
_entity_poly.entity_id
_entity_poly.type
_entity_poly.pdbx_seq_one_letter_code
_entity_poly.pdbx_strand_id
1 'polypeptide(L)'
;MKKKLPSANAPLPKFRSDREAAEYFEQHSVADAWDQLPEGRPVKLSAALAKSIQERHARAKSPISLRLAADQIAAAKRIAAAKSVGYQTQLRMWIAEGIRREAKRADPSFRFSPQNDAGDECCRPGVAIMRSAPNNQF
;
A
#
# COMPACT_ATOMS: atom_id res chain seq x y z
N MET A 1 33.44 21.52 -28.07
CA MET A 1 32.50 22.21 -29.00
C MET A 1 31.12 22.22 -28.36
N LYS A 2 30.63 23.38 -27.90
CA LYS A 2 29.28 23.49 -27.30
C LYS A 2 28.25 23.60 -28.43
N LYS A 3 27.44 22.57 -28.65
CA LYS A 3 26.33 22.63 -29.61
C LYS A 3 25.15 23.33 -28.92
N LYS A 4 24.75 24.49 -29.45
CA LYS A 4 23.52 25.17 -29.03
C LYS A 4 22.33 24.34 -29.54
N LEU A 5 21.45 23.93 -28.63
CA LEU A 5 20.17 23.30 -28.99
C LEU A 5 19.20 24.37 -29.51
N PRO A 6 18.46 24.11 -30.60
CA PRO A 6 17.57 25.08 -31.22
C PRO A 6 16.34 25.37 -30.34
N SER A 7 15.92 26.64 -30.36
CA SER A 7 14.70 27.16 -29.74
C SER A 7 13.48 26.32 -30.11
N ALA A 8 12.85 25.74 -29.09
CA ALA A 8 11.77 24.78 -29.22
C ALA A 8 10.41 25.49 -29.29
N ASN A 9 9.69 25.32 -30.41
CA ASN A 9 8.23 25.49 -30.44
C ASN A 9 7.51 24.16 -30.14
N ALA A 10 8.14 23.30 -29.34
CA ALA A 10 7.55 22.11 -28.75
C ALA A 10 7.95 22.07 -27.26
N PRO A 11 7.03 21.76 -26.33
CA PRO A 11 7.29 21.82 -24.89
C PRO A 11 8.37 20.84 -24.41
N LEU A 12 8.71 19.84 -25.23
CA LEU A 12 9.86 18.96 -25.03
C LEU A 12 10.76 18.92 -26.27
N PRO A 13 12.10 18.91 -26.10
CA PRO A 13 13.02 18.70 -27.19
C PRO A 13 12.90 17.27 -27.76
N LYS A 14 13.20 17.11 -29.05
CA LYS A 14 13.27 15.79 -29.69
C LYS A 14 14.61 15.15 -29.34
N PHE A 15 14.57 14.09 -28.53
CA PHE A 15 15.76 13.32 -28.18
C PHE A 15 16.16 12.37 -29.31
N ARG A 16 17.46 12.24 -29.55
CA ARG A 16 18.02 11.31 -30.53
C ARG A 16 18.34 9.94 -29.91
N SER A 17 18.43 9.87 -28.58
CA SER A 17 18.69 8.65 -27.83
C SER A 17 18.11 8.73 -26.42
N ASP A 18 17.84 7.56 -25.83
CA ASP A 18 17.35 7.46 -24.45
C ASP A 18 18.35 8.05 -23.44
N ARG A 19 19.66 7.97 -23.73
CA ARG A 19 20.71 8.57 -22.89
C ARG A 19 20.62 10.09 -22.86
N GLU A 20 20.44 10.72 -24.02
CA GLU A 20 20.26 12.17 -24.14
C GLU A 20 18.97 12.62 -23.42
N ALA A 21 17.90 11.83 -23.51
CA ALA A 21 16.67 12.08 -22.77
C ALA A 21 16.90 12.02 -21.25
N ALA A 22 17.61 11.00 -20.77
CA ALA A 22 17.94 10.85 -19.35
C ALA A 22 18.78 12.03 -18.84
N GLU A 23 19.84 12.42 -19.57
CA GLU A 23 20.69 13.56 -19.22
C GLU A 23 19.90 14.88 -19.20
N TYR A 24 18.90 15.05 -20.08
CA TYR A 24 18.00 16.20 -20.08
C TYR A 24 17.09 16.21 -18.84
N PHE A 25 16.40 15.11 -18.53
CA PHE A 25 15.49 15.03 -17.38
C PHE A 25 16.20 15.04 -16.02
N GLU A 26 17.48 14.71 -15.98
CA GLU A 26 18.32 14.88 -14.79
C GLU A 26 18.60 16.37 -14.50
N GLN A 27 18.70 17.18 -15.54
CA GLN A 27 19.04 18.61 -15.46
C GLN A 27 17.83 19.54 -15.52
N HIS A 28 16.67 19.07 -15.99
CA HIS A 28 15.50 19.89 -16.27
C HIS A 28 14.25 19.31 -15.59
N SER A 29 13.52 20.18 -14.90
CA SER A 29 12.20 19.83 -14.34
C SER A 29 11.15 19.79 -15.44
N VAL A 30 10.28 18.77 -15.39
CA VAL A 30 9.10 18.66 -16.28
C VAL A 30 7.91 19.47 -15.80
N ALA A 31 7.94 20.03 -14.59
CA ALA A 31 6.83 20.77 -14.01
C ALA A 31 6.43 21.98 -14.87
N ASP A 32 7.41 22.71 -15.41
CA ASP A 32 7.17 23.95 -16.18
C ASP A 32 6.52 23.69 -17.55
N ALA A 33 6.61 22.45 -18.05
CA ALA A 33 6.06 22.04 -19.33
C ALA A 33 4.82 21.14 -19.20
N TRP A 34 4.43 20.77 -17.97
CA TRP A 34 3.43 19.73 -17.72
C TRP A 34 2.08 20.02 -18.39
N ASP A 35 1.59 21.25 -18.27
CA ASP A 35 0.30 21.68 -18.83
C ASP A 35 0.31 21.85 -20.36
N GLN A 36 1.50 21.84 -20.96
CA GLN A 36 1.70 21.98 -22.41
C GLN A 36 1.86 20.62 -23.09
N LEU A 37 2.03 19.54 -22.31
CA LEU A 37 2.15 18.19 -22.85
C LEU A 37 0.80 17.72 -23.40
N PRO A 38 0.79 17.01 -24.54
CA PRO A 38 -0.43 16.41 -25.04
C PRO A 38 -0.96 15.38 -24.03
N GLU A 39 -2.28 15.33 -23.87
CA GLU A 39 -2.91 14.31 -23.04
C GLU A 39 -2.45 12.91 -23.47
N GLY A 40 -2.01 12.13 -22.49
CA GLY A 40 -1.60 10.75 -22.72
C GLY A 40 -2.77 9.95 -23.27
N ARG A 41 -2.53 9.09 -24.27
CA ARG A 41 -3.56 8.16 -24.73
C ARG A 41 -4.02 7.28 -23.58
N PRO A 42 -5.34 7.14 -23.34
CA PRO A 42 -5.84 6.27 -22.30
C PRO A 42 -5.36 4.84 -22.55
N VAL A 43 -4.66 4.27 -21.58
CA VAL A 43 -4.16 2.90 -21.66
C VAL A 43 -5.35 1.96 -21.58
N LYS A 44 -5.64 1.26 -22.68
CA LYS A 44 -6.62 0.17 -22.67
C LYS A 44 -6.02 -1.02 -21.95
N LEU A 45 -6.45 -1.26 -20.71
CA LEU A 45 -6.08 -2.46 -19.96
C LEU A 45 -6.63 -3.70 -20.67
N SER A 46 -5.87 -4.79 -20.67
CA SER A 46 -6.40 -6.09 -21.08
C SER A 46 -7.51 -6.53 -20.13
N ALA A 47 -8.49 -7.28 -20.63
CA ALA A 47 -9.60 -7.78 -19.81
C ALA A 47 -9.10 -8.60 -18.59
N ALA A 48 -8.01 -9.37 -18.77
CA ALA A 48 -7.39 -10.13 -17.70
C ALA A 48 -6.78 -9.23 -16.61
N LEU A 49 -6.12 -8.12 -16.98
CA LEU A 49 -5.55 -7.19 -16.03
C LEU A 49 -6.64 -6.39 -15.29
N ALA A 50 -7.68 -5.95 -16.00
CA ALA A 50 -8.82 -5.28 -15.38
C ALA A 50 -9.49 -6.18 -14.33
N LYS A 51 -9.71 -7.46 -14.67
CA LYS A 51 -10.28 -8.44 -13.75
C LYS A 51 -9.40 -8.66 -12.51
N SER A 52 -8.08 -8.80 -12.67
CA SER A 52 -7.19 -9.03 -11.53
C SER A 52 -7.13 -7.84 -10.56
N ILE A 53 -7.21 -6.60 -11.09
CA ILE A 53 -7.30 -5.38 -10.30
C ILE A 53 -8.61 -5.37 -9.50
N GLN A 54 -9.74 -5.64 -10.16
CA GLN A 54 -11.05 -5.69 -9.51
C GLN A 54 -11.11 -6.75 -8.41
N GLU A 55 -10.61 -7.95 -8.67
CA GLU A 55 -10.56 -9.02 -7.67
C GLU A 55 -9.66 -8.66 -6.48
N ARG A 56 -8.51 -8.03 -6.72
CA ARG A 56 -7.65 -7.54 -5.64
C ARG A 56 -8.37 -6.48 -4.81
N HIS A 57 -9.07 -5.56 -5.45
CA HIS A 57 -9.84 -4.53 -4.77
C HIS A 57 -11.01 -5.12 -3.96
N ALA A 58 -11.72 -6.10 -4.51
CA ALA A 58 -12.81 -6.78 -3.81
C ALA A 58 -12.33 -7.58 -2.58
N ARG A 59 -11.08 -8.06 -2.59
CA ARG A 59 -10.43 -8.69 -1.43
C ARG A 59 -9.84 -7.69 -0.44
N ALA A 60 -9.69 -6.42 -0.83
CA ALA A 60 -9.10 -5.42 0.04
C ALA A 60 -10.04 -5.13 1.21
N LYS A 61 -9.45 -5.03 2.41
CA LYS A 61 -10.18 -4.69 3.63
C LYS A 61 -10.50 -3.20 3.58
N SER A 62 -11.75 -2.84 3.82
CA SER A 62 -12.15 -1.44 3.91
C SER A 62 -11.44 -0.78 5.11
N PRO A 63 -10.73 0.35 4.90
CA PRO A 63 -10.11 1.07 6.01
C PRO A 63 -11.18 1.70 6.89
N ILE A 64 -11.03 1.56 8.21
CA ILE A 64 -11.86 2.23 9.20
C ILE A 64 -10.97 2.85 10.27
N SER A 65 -11.31 4.06 10.71
CA SER A 65 -10.67 4.71 11.86
C SER A 65 -11.57 4.60 13.07
N LEU A 66 -11.06 4.01 14.15
CA LEU A 66 -11.75 3.88 15.43
C LEU A 66 -10.91 4.56 16.52
N ARG A 67 -11.55 5.35 17.38
CA ARG A 67 -10.90 5.94 18.56
C ARG A 67 -11.08 5.01 19.75
N LEU A 68 -9.99 4.69 20.42
CA LEU A 68 -9.95 3.87 21.63
C LEU A 68 -9.22 4.66 22.73
N ALA A 69 -9.59 4.41 23.98
CA ALA A 69 -8.87 4.99 25.10
C ALA A 69 -7.43 4.42 25.17
N ALA A 70 -6.48 5.22 25.67
CA ALA A 70 -5.06 4.86 25.64
C ALA A 70 -4.75 3.59 26.46
N ASP A 71 -5.44 3.41 27.59
CA ASP A 71 -5.38 2.23 28.45
C ASP A 71 -5.87 0.96 27.74
N GLN A 72 -6.96 1.06 26.97
CA GLN A 72 -7.48 -0.03 26.14
C GLN A 72 -6.49 -0.45 25.06
N ILE A 73 -5.84 0.53 24.40
CA ILE A 73 -4.80 0.25 23.40
C ILE A 73 -3.61 -0.47 24.06
N ALA A 74 -3.17 -0.01 25.23
CA ALA A 74 -2.08 -0.63 25.96
C ALA A 74 -2.41 -2.07 26.39
N ALA A 75 -3.60 -2.30 26.95
CA ALA A 75 -4.07 -3.63 27.34
C ALA A 75 -4.17 -4.58 26.13
N ALA A 76 -4.72 -4.11 25.02
CA ALA A 76 -4.86 -4.89 23.81
C ALA A 76 -3.50 -5.28 23.21
N LYS A 77 -2.51 -4.38 23.21
CA LYS A 77 -1.14 -4.68 22.79
C LYS A 77 -0.50 -5.76 23.68
N ARG A 78 -0.68 -5.68 25.00
CA ARG A 78 -0.17 -6.70 25.93
C ARG A 78 -0.78 -8.08 25.66
N ILE A 79 -2.10 -8.15 25.44
CA ILE A 79 -2.78 -9.41 25.15
C ILE A 79 -2.32 -9.99 23.81
N ALA A 80 -2.17 -9.15 22.79
CA ALA A 80 -1.65 -9.58 21.49
C ALA A 80 -0.23 -10.14 21.60
N ALA A 81 0.64 -9.47 22.33
CA ALA A 81 2.01 -9.92 22.59
C ALA A 81 2.05 -11.26 23.33
N ALA A 82 1.23 -11.43 24.38
CA ALA A 82 1.13 -12.68 25.13
C ALA A 82 0.65 -13.87 24.27
N LYS A 83 -0.09 -13.59 23.20
CA LYS A 83 -0.59 -14.58 22.24
C LYS A 83 0.29 -14.72 20.99
N SER A 84 1.42 -14.01 20.93
CA SER A 84 2.30 -13.98 19.76
C SER A 84 1.60 -13.60 18.45
N VAL A 85 0.61 -12.70 18.53
CA VAL A 85 -0.12 -12.17 17.37
C VAL A 85 0.05 -10.66 17.28
N GLY A 86 -0.07 -10.13 16.06
CA GLY A 86 -0.08 -8.67 15.85
C GLY A 86 -1.28 -8.01 16.53
N TYR A 87 -1.10 -6.78 17.02
CA TYR A 87 -2.16 -5.98 17.64
C TYR A 87 -3.40 -5.84 16.74
N GLN A 88 -3.20 -5.54 15.45
CA GLN A 88 -4.29 -5.45 14.48
C GLN A 88 -5.01 -6.79 14.30
N THR A 89 -4.29 -7.91 14.23
CA THR A 89 -4.88 -9.25 14.17
C THR A 89 -5.73 -9.55 15.40
N GLN A 90 -5.23 -9.23 16.60
CA GLN A 90 -5.99 -9.42 17.83
C GLN A 90 -7.28 -8.60 17.86
N LEU A 91 -7.26 -7.34 17.40
CA LEU A 91 -8.49 -6.54 17.27
C LEU A 91 -9.49 -7.17 16.30
N ARG A 92 -9.02 -7.62 15.13
CA ARG A 92 -9.89 -8.25 14.11
C ARG A 92 -10.53 -9.54 14.62
N MET A 93 -9.78 -10.34 15.38
CA MET A 93 -10.31 -11.53 16.04
C MET A 93 -11.40 -11.18 17.05
N TRP A 94 -11.19 -10.15 17.88
CA TRP A 94 -12.21 -9.71 18.85
C TRP A 94 -13.46 -9.16 18.18
N ILE A 95 -13.33 -8.43 17.07
CA ILE A 95 -14.48 -7.95 16.30
C ILE A 95 -15.27 -9.13 15.74
N ALA A 96 -14.59 -10.09 15.11
CA ALA A 96 -15.23 -11.30 14.57
C ALA A 96 -15.95 -12.10 15.67
N GLU A 97 -15.33 -12.26 16.83
CA GLU A 97 -15.91 -12.96 17.98
C GLU A 97 -17.12 -12.20 18.55
N GLY A 98 -17.01 -10.88 18.68
CA GLY A 98 -18.11 -10.01 19.11
C GLY A 98 -19.32 -10.13 18.19
N ILE A 99 -19.10 -10.09 16.87
CA ILE A 99 -20.17 -10.27 15.88
C ILE A 99 -20.82 -11.65 16.04
N ARG A 100 -20.04 -12.73 16.14
CA ARG A 100 -20.58 -14.09 16.32
C ARG A 100 -21.41 -14.21 17.60
N ARG A 101 -20.92 -13.65 18.71
CA ARG A 101 -21.59 -13.68 20.01
C ARG A 101 -22.93 -12.97 19.96
N GLU A 102 -22.98 -11.78 19.38
CA GLU A 102 -24.22 -10.99 19.32
C GLU A 102 -25.18 -11.53 18.25
N ALA A 103 -24.67 -12.00 17.11
CA ALA A 103 -25.47 -12.70 16.12
C ALA A 103 -26.22 -13.89 16.73
N LYS A 104 -25.52 -14.76 17.46
CA LYS A 104 -26.13 -15.92 18.11
C LYS A 104 -27.24 -15.54 19.10
N ARG A 105 -27.14 -14.36 19.74
CA ARG A 105 -28.14 -13.85 20.68
C ARG A 105 -29.35 -13.24 19.99
N ALA A 106 -29.13 -12.51 18.89
CA ALA A 106 -30.19 -11.83 18.15
C ALA A 106 -30.98 -12.79 17.26
N ASP A 107 -30.28 -13.70 16.57
CA ASP A 107 -30.88 -14.70 15.69
C ASP A 107 -29.96 -15.95 15.64
N PRO A 108 -30.37 -17.07 16.27
CA PRO A 108 -29.59 -18.31 16.25
C PRO A 108 -29.32 -18.88 14.85
N SER A 109 -30.08 -18.46 13.84
CA SER A 109 -29.92 -18.90 12.45
C SER A 109 -28.85 -18.10 11.67
N PHE A 110 -28.50 -16.90 12.13
CA PHE A 110 -27.48 -16.07 11.49
C PHE A 110 -26.09 -16.67 11.66
N ARG A 111 -25.39 -16.90 10.54
CA ARG A 111 -23.98 -17.33 10.53
C ARG A 111 -23.08 -16.23 9.98
N PHE A 112 -22.24 -15.68 10.85
CA PHE A 112 -21.14 -14.81 10.43
C PHE A 112 -20.01 -15.65 9.81
N SER A 113 -19.77 -15.45 8.51
CA SER A 113 -18.63 -16.00 7.79
C SER A 113 -17.57 -14.91 7.60
N PRO A 114 -16.44 -14.94 8.33
CA PRO A 114 -15.35 -14.02 8.07
C PRO A 114 -14.75 -14.31 6.69
N GLN A 115 -14.35 -13.29 5.93
CA GLN A 115 -13.40 -13.49 4.83
C GLN A 115 -12.11 -14.12 5.41
N ASN A 116 -11.82 -15.37 5.07
CA ASN A 116 -10.66 -16.11 5.57
C ASN A 116 -9.36 -15.51 4.99
N ASP A 117 -8.54 -14.93 5.86
CA ASP A 117 -7.22 -14.33 5.56
C ASP A 117 -6.08 -15.37 5.57
N ALA A 118 -6.26 -16.54 4.97
CA ALA A 118 -5.16 -17.52 4.86
C ALA A 118 -4.02 -17.08 3.91
N GLY A 119 -4.13 -15.91 3.27
CA GLY A 119 -3.19 -15.42 2.26
C GLY A 119 -2.18 -14.36 2.71
N ASP A 120 -2.25 -13.84 3.94
CA ASP A 120 -1.35 -12.77 4.41
C ASP A 120 -0.02 -13.29 5.00
N GLU A 121 0.20 -14.61 5.08
CA GLU A 121 1.46 -15.21 5.57
C GLU A 121 2.60 -15.23 4.53
N CYS A 122 2.34 -14.88 3.27
CA CYS A 122 3.36 -14.87 2.21
C CYS A 122 4.36 -13.69 2.31
N CYS A 123 4.22 -12.79 3.29
CA CYS A 123 5.13 -11.67 3.50
C CYS A 123 5.80 -11.72 4.89
N ARG A 124 6.35 -12.88 5.29
CA ARG A 124 7.44 -12.90 6.30
C ARG A 124 8.78 -12.81 5.55
N PRO A 125 9.47 -11.66 5.53
CA PRO A 125 10.87 -11.65 5.11
C PRO A 125 11.68 -12.46 6.13
N GLY A 126 12.53 -13.33 5.60
CA GLY A 126 13.34 -14.26 6.37
C GLY A 126 14.14 -13.59 7.48
N VAL A 127 14.20 -14.28 8.61
CA VAL A 127 15.19 -14.06 9.67
C VAL A 127 16.57 -14.31 9.07
N ALA A 128 17.28 -13.25 8.73
CA ALA A 128 18.73 -13.26 8.57
C ALA A 128 19.26 -11.83 8.58
N ILE A 129 19.54 -11.25 9.76
CA ILE A 129 20.75 -10.44 9.98
C ILE A 129 21.19 -10.62 11.44
N MET A 130 22.23 -11.42 11.63
CA MET A 130 23.16 -11.27 12.73
C MET A 130 23.99 -10.01 12.44
N ARG A 131 23.97 -9.01 13.31
CA ARG A 131 25.06 -8.04 13.50
C ARG A 131 24.89 -7.26 14.80
N SER A 132 26.02 -7.12 15.47
CA SER A 132 26.24 -6.60 16.82
C SER A 132 25.79 -5.16 17.04
N ALA A 133 25.49 -4.86 18.31
CA ALA A 133 25.45 -3.50 18.90
C ALA A 133 26.82 -2.78 18.72
N PRO A 134 26.99 -1.45 18.97
CA PRO A 134 26.50 -0.78 20.18
C PRO A 134 25.92 0.65 20.02
N ASN A 135 25.12 1.01 21.04
CA ASN A 135 25.16 2.27 21.81
C ASN A 135 25.36 3.59 21.05
N ASN A 136 24.34 4.45 21.01
CA ASN A 136 24.57 5.87 21.27
C ASN A 136 23.33 6.58 21.83
N GLN A 137 23.55 7.29 22.93
CA GLN A 137 22.67 8.32 23.48
C GLN A 137 22.65 9.50 22.52
N PHE A 138 21.47 10.11 22.33
CA PHE A 138 21.22 11.56 22.37
C PHE A 138 19.71 11.77 22.44
#